data_AF-A0A8J2UNU4-F1
#
_entry.id   AF-A0A8J2UNU4-F1
#
_cell.length_a   1.000
_cell.length_b   1.000
_cell.length_c   1.000
_cell.angle_alpha   90.00
_cell.angle_beta   90.00
_cell.angle_gamma   90.00
#
_symmetry.space_group_name_H-M   'P 1'
#
loop_
_entity.id
_entity.type
_entity.pdbx_description
1 polymer ?
#
loop_
_entity_poly.entity_id
_entity_poly.type
_entity_poly.pdbx_seq_one_letter_code
_entity_poly.pdbx_strand_id
1 'polypeptide(L)'
;MKNARGLTLTLLLAATLAGMHALPARADRLSTVTMEQMQQDIRSRIQYGLAQGLITPQEAQALYQRERDIQFREMRYRRNPHASPRERDALWRDLEAMRVDVERRLNRHDGRRGTPGLAQRQAYINNLVDHGIADGLIAQNEAHWLQRRQRDISRREAQLRANGRFNGVEQERLQRDLDALEWEVNRLLDRANAYR
;
A
#
# COMPACT_ATOMS: atom_id res chain seq x y z
N MET A 1 -34.73 -37.61 11.57
CA MET A 1 -34.88 -38.10 12.95
C MET A 1 -33.63 -38.89 13.36
N LYS A 2 -33.12 -38.62 14.57
CA LYS A 2 -32.15 -39.41 15.38
C LYS A 2 -30.68 -39.34 14.92
N ASN A 3 -29.88 -38.39 15.41
CA ASN A 3 -29.21 -38.29 16.73
C ASN A 3 -28.07 -39.31 16.93
N ALA A 4 -26.84 -38.82 17.08
CA ALA A 4 -25.90 -39.33 18.08
C ALA A 4 -24.91 -38.22 18.48
N ARG A 5 -25.18 -37.64 19.66
CA ARG A 5 -24.23 -36.82 20.43
C ARG A 5 -23.50 -37.75 21.40
N GLY A 6 -22.22 -37.43 21.67
CA GLY A 6 -21.58 -37.73 22.95
C GLY A 6 -20.50 -38.81 22.92
N LEU A 7 -19.26 -38.41 23.21
CA LEU A 7 -18.56 -38.85 24.42
C LEU A 7 -17.40 -37.89 24.70
N THR A 8 -17.62 -37.07 25.72
CA THR A 8 -16.65 -36.30 26.48
C THR A 8 -15.64 -37.24 27.15
N LEU A 9 -14.34 -36.99 26.95
CA LEU A 9 -13.34 -37.41 27.93
C LEU A 9 -12.59 -36.18 28.41
N THR A 10 -13.08 -35.66 29.52
CA THR A 10 -12.45 -34.66 30.37
C THR A 10 -11.27 -35.33 31.07
N LEU A 11 -10.04 -34.87 30.84
CA LEU A 11 -8.95 -35.10 31.80
C LEU A 11 -8.58 -33.77 32.43
N LEU A 12 -9.17 -33.55 33.60
CA LEU A 12 -8.81 -32.53 34.56
C LEU A 12 -7.46 -32.91 35.17
N LEU A 13 -6.44 -32.10 34.99
CA LEU A 13 -5.39 -31.96 36.00
C LEU A 13 -5.34 -30.49 36.43
N ALA A 14 -6.11 -30.20 37.47
CA ALA A 14 -5.96 -29.00 38.27
C ALA A 14 -4.82 -29.22 39.26
N ALA A 15 -3.73 -28.47 39.09
CA ALA A 15 -2.77 -28.21 40.16
C ALA A 15 -2.84 -26.71 40.47
N THR A 16 -3.55 -26.36 41.54
CA THR A 16 -3.70 -24.99 42.02
C THR A 16 -2.66 -24.65 43.08
N LEU A 17 -1.98 -23.52 42.83
CA LEU A 17 -1.43 -22.50 43.74
C LEU A 17 -0.33 -22.89 44.75
N ALA A 18 0.82 -22.20 44.66
CA ALA A 18 1.08 -20.97 45.43
C ALA A 18 2.51 -20.46 45.18
N GLY A 19 2.66 -19.17 44.85
CA GLY A 19 3.97 -18.55 44.66
C GLY A 19 3.93 -17.17 44.01
N MET A 20 3.36 -16.21 44.73
CA MET A 20 3.74 -14.79 44.79
C MET A 20 4.55 -14.17 43.61
N HIS A 21 3.89 -13.22 42.94
CA HIS A 21 4.42 -12.01 42.30
C HIS A 21 5.59 -12.13 41.31
N ALA A 22 5.23 -12.40 40.05
CA ALA A 22 5.74 -11.57 38.97
C ALA A 22 4.53 -11.19 38.13
N LEU A 23 4.21 -9.90 38.07
CA LEU A 23 3.45 -9.36 36.95
C LEU A 23 4.07 -9.98 35.68
N PRO A 24 3.30 -10.41 34.67
CA PRO A 24 3.88 -10.47 33.35
C PRO A 24 4.34 -9.05 33.09
N ALA A 25 5.64 -8.82 33.23
CA ALA A 25 6.30 -7.79 32.47
C ALA A 25 5.77 -8.03 31.07
N ARG A 26 4.91 -7.11 30.63
CA ARG A 26 4.62 -6.93 29.21
C ARG A 26 5.99 -6.67 28.62
N ALA A 27 6.68 -7.76 28.29
CA ALA A 27 7.77 -7.76 27.35
C ALA A 27 7.10 -7.23 26.10
N ASP A 28 7.24 -5.92 25.94
CA ASP A 28 7.50 -5.28 24.69
C ASP A 28 7.02 -6.11 23.52
N ARG A 29 5.84 -5.74 23.02
CA ARG A 29 5.45 -5.97 21.63
C ARG A 29 6.44 -5.21 20.73
N LEU A 30 7.72 -5.54 20.80
CA LEU A 30 8.67 -5.27 19.74
C LEU A 30 8.26 -6.23 18.64
N SER A 31 7.50 -5.71 17.69
CA SER A 31 7.11 -6.41 16.46
C SER A 31 8.37 -6.84 15.73
N THR A 32 8.92 -8.01 16.07
CA THR A 32 9.97 -8.64 15.28
C THR A 32 9.30 -9.13 14.00
N VAL A 33 9.31 -8.26 12.98
CA VAL A 33 8.80 -8.60 11.66
C VAL A 33 9.55 -9.85 11.19
N THR A 34 8.81 -10.93 10.96
CA THR A 34 9.34 -12.19 10.46
C THR A 34 9.77 -12.04 8.99
N MET A 35 10.68 -12.89 8.52
CA MET A 35 11.11 -12.87 7.12
C MET A 35 9.94 -13.10 6.16
N GLU A 36 9.01 -13.98 6.53
CA GLU A 36 7.78 -14.25 5.77
C GLU A 36 6.89 -13.01 5.68
N GLN A 37 6.68 -12.30 6.79
CA GLN A 37 5.90 -11.07 6.81
C GLN A 37 6.55 -9.99 5.94
N MET A 38 7.87 -9.85 6.00
CA MET A 38 8.60 -8.88 5.18
C MET A 38 8.49 -9.20 3.68
N GLN A 39 8.58 -10.49 3.30
CA GLN A 39 8.39 -10.90 1.91
C GLN A 39 6.97 -10.63 1.40
N GLN A 40 5.97 -10.93 2.23
CA GLN A 40 4.58 -10.67 1.88
C GLN A 40 4.31 -9.17 1.72
N ASP A 41 4.87 -8.33 2.60
CA ASP A 41 4.82 -6.88 2.47
C ASP A 41 5.45 -6.42 1.15
N ILE A 42 6.70 -6.84 0.87
CA ILE A 42 7.41 -6.52 -0.38
C ILE A 42 6.56 -6.89 -1.60
N ARG A 43 5.99 -8.10 -1.66
CA ARG A 43 5.11 -8.53 -2.76
C ARG A 43 3.90 -7.62 -2.93
N SER A 44 3.20 -7.35 -1.82
CA SER A 44 2.00 -6.52 -1.83
C SER A 44 2.32 -5.12 -2.35
N ARG A 45 3.48 -4.57 -1.98
CA ARG A 45 3.95 -3.25 -2.40
C ARG A 45 4.41 -3.22 -3.86
N ILE A 46 5.03 -4.29 -4.36
CA ILE A 46 5.34 -4.43 -5.80
C ILE A 46 4.06 -4.49 -6.62
N GLN A 47 3.08 -5.29 -6.19
CA GLN A 47 1.78 -5.41 -6.86
C GLN A 47 1.01 -4.08 -6.84
N TYR A 48 0.98 -3.41 -5.69
CA TYR A 48 0.43 -2.07 -5.56
C TYR A 48 1.13 -1.10 -6.51
N GLY A 49 2.46 -1.06 -6.50
CA GLY A 49 3.24 -0.20 -7.39
C GLY A 49 2.99 -0.48 -8.88
N LEU A 50 2.83 -1.75 -9.25
CA LEU A 50 2.51 -2.16 -10.62
C LEU A 50 1.08 -1.76 -11.02
N ALA A 51 0.10 -1.98 -10.14
CA ALA A 51 -1.30 -1.64 -10.37
C ALA A 51 -1.51 -0.12 -10.46
N GLN A 52 -0.77 0.65 -9.65
CA GLN A 52 -0.77 2.10 -9.68
C GLN A 52 0.17 2.68 -10.76
N GLY A 53 0.94 1.83 -11.45
CA GLY A 53 1.94 2.23 -12.44
C GLY A 53 3.04 3.14 -11.88
N LEU A 54 3.33 3.01 -10.58
CA LEU A 54 4.48 3.59 -9.88
C LEU A 54 5.74 2.72 -10.04
N ILE A 55 5.56 1.45 -10.42
CA ILE A 55 6.61 0.50 -10.78
C ILE A 55 6.30 0.01 -12.20
N THR A 56 7.25 0.13 -13.11
CA THR A 56 7.09 -0.36 -14.48
C THR A 56 7.07 -1.90 -14.53
N PRO A 57 6.48 -2.53 -15.55
CA PRO A 57 6.54 -3.99 -15.70
C PRO A 57 7.96 -4.56 -15.71
N GLN A 58 8.91 -3.85 -16.32
CA GLN A 58 10.32 -4.23 -16.34
C GLN A 58 10.96 -4.15 -14.95
N GLU A 59 10.70 -3.09 -14.18
CA GLU A 59 11.18 -2.96 -12.80
C GLU A 59 10.54 -4.00 -11.89
N ALA A 60 9.24 -4.28 -12.06
CA ALA A 60 8.55 -5.34 -11.32
C ALA A 60 9.16 -6.71 -11.65
N GLN A 61 9.49 -6.99 -12.92
CA GLN A 61 10.15 -8.22 -13.31
C GLN A 61 11.54 -8.36 -12.66
N ALA A 62 12.34 -7.28 -12.63
CA ALA A 62 13.63 -7.28 -11.94
C ALA A 62 13.49 -7.52 -10.44
N LEU A 63 12.49 -6.90 -9.81
CA LEU A 63 12.13 -7.12 -8.40
C LEU A 63 11.76 -8.58 -8.14
N TYR A 64 10.87 -9.17 -8.94
CA TYR A 64 10.48 -10.57 -8.79
C TYR A 64 11.62 -11.56 -9.06
N GLN A 65 12.59 -11.22 -9.92
CA GLN A 65 13.79 -12.05 -10.07
C GLN A 65 14.64 -12.02 -8.79
N ARG A 66 14.90 -10.83 -8.27
CA ARG A 66 15.67 -10.67 -7.01
C ARG A 66 14.97 -11.34 -5.82
N GLU A 67 13.64 -11.26 -5.76
CA GLU A 67 12.85 -11.94 -4.73
C GLU A 67 13.02 -13.47 -4.79
N ARG A 68 12.97 -14.03 -6.00
CA ARG A 68 13.17 -15.46 -6.22
C ARG A 68 14.57 -15.90 -5.79
N ASP A 69 15.60 -15.11 -6.08
CA ASP A 69 16.98 -15.42 -5.64
C ASP A 69 17.13 -15.42 -4.11
N ILE A 70 16.45 -14.50 -3.42
CA ILE A 70 16.38 -14.49 -1.96
C ILE A 70 15.65 -15.74 -1.45
N GLN A 71 14.51 -16.09 -2.04
CA GLN A 71 13.74 -17.28 -1.66
C GLN A 71 14.52 -18.58 -1.89
N PHE A 72 15.26 -18.71 -2.99
CA PHE A 72 16.12 -19.87 -3.23
C PHE A 72 17.20 -20.00 -2.16
N ARG A 73 17.85 -18.90 -1.78
CA ARG A 73 18.85 -18.90 -0.69
C ARG A 73 18.22 -19.25 0.65
N GLU A 74 17.05 -18.69 0.95
CA GLU A 74 16.30 -19.02 2.16
C GLU A 74 15.93 -20.50 2.23
N MET A 75 15.40 -21.09 1.15
CA MET A 75 15.07 -22.52 1.10
C MET A 75 16.30 -23.40 1.33
N ARG A 76 17.45 -23.02 0.77
CA ARG A 76 18.72 -23.72 1.02
C ARG A 76 19.11 -23.67 2.49
N TYR A 77 18.97 -22.52 3.14
CA TYR A 77 19.29 -22.37 4.57
C TYR A 77 18.30 -23.08 5.49
N ARG A 78 17.00 -23.10 5.15
CA ARG A 78 16.00 -23.86 5.91
C ARG A 78 16.27 -25.37 5.87
N ARG A 79 16.80 -25.88 4.76
CA ARG A 79 17.15 -27.30 4.58
C ARG A 79 18.53 -27.67 5.11
N ASN A 80 19.39 -26.68 5.38
CA ASN A 80 20.71 -26.90 5.95
C ASN A 80 20.69 -26.68 7.48
N PRO A 81 20.76 -27.74 8.30
CA PRO A 81 20.76 -27.61 9.76
C PRO A 81 22.00 -26.85 10.30
N HIS A 82 23.03 -26.65 9.47
CA HIS A 82 24.25 -25.92 9.83
C HIS A 82 24.31 -24.49 9.28
N ALA A 83 23.22 -23.94 8.74
CA ALA A 83 23.19 -22.54 8.30
C ALA A 83 23.59 -21.60 9.46
N SER A 84 24.68 -20.88 9.26
CA SER A 84 25.27 -20.01 10.28
C SER A 84 24.38 -18.79 10.56
N PRO A 85 24.46 -18.22 11.78
CA PRO A 85 23.78 -16.96 12.09
C PRO A 85 24.13 -15.83 11.11
N ARG A 86 25.37 -15.80 10.60
CA ARG A 86 25.83 -14.80 9.62
C ARG A 86 25.09 -14.90 8.28
N GLU A 87 24.79 -16.11 7.82
CA GLU A 87 24.04 -16.33 6.56
C GLU A 87 22.59 -15.90 6.69
N ARG A 88 21.96 -16.15 7.85
CA ARG A 88 20.60 -15.67 8.15
C ARG A 88 20.55 -14.15 8.21
N ASP A 89 21.56 -13.54 8.80
CA ASP A 89 21.70 -12.09 8.91
C ASP A 89 21.95 -11.41 7.55
N ALA A 90 22.71 -12.06 6.66
CA ALA A 90 22.86 -11.62 5.28
C ALA A 90 21.53 -11.66 4.51
N LEU A 91 20.73 -12.71 4.69
CA LEU A 91 19.41 -12.83 4.07
C LEU A 91 18.46 -11.72 4.54
N TRP A 92 18.49 -11.40 5.83
CA TRP A 92 17.70 -10.32 6.41
C TRP A 92 18.09 -8.95 5.84
N ARG A 93 19.40 -8.69 5.70
CA ARG A 93 19.92 -7.48 5.04
C ARG A 93 19.51 -7.37 3.58
N ASP A 94 19.48 -8.48 2.86
CA ASP A 94 19.02 -8.50 1.46
C ASP A 94 17.52 -8.18 1.33
N LEU A 95 16.69 -8.72 2.22
CA LEU A 95 15.26 -8.38 2.28
C LEU A 95 15.04 -6.92 2.64
N GLU A 96 15.79 -6.39 3.61
CA GLU A 96 15.71 -4.97 3.99
C GLU A 96 16.15 -4.05 2.84
N ALA A 97 17.25 -4.39 2.16
CA ALA A 97 17.71 -3.67 0.98
C ALA A 97 16.68 -3.71 -0.16
N MET A 98 15.96 -4.83 -0.32
CA MET A 98 14.88 -4.95 -1.29
C MET A 98 13.67 -4.09 -0.89
N ARG A 99 13.29 -4.08 0.39
CA ARG A 99 12.22 -3.23 0.91
C ARG A 99 12.50 -1.75 0.64
N VAL A 100 13.71 -1.29 0.94
CA VAL A 100 14.16 0.09 0.66
C VAL A 100 14.16 0.40 -0.84
N ASP A 101 14.53 -0.55 -1.69
CA ASP A 101 14.52 -0.38 -3.16
C ASP A 101 13.09 -0.26 -3.72
N VAL A 102 12.15 -1.08 -3.23
CA VAL A 102 10.72 -0.97 -3.55
C VAL A 102 10.15 0.35 -3.04
N GLU A 103 10.46 0.73 -1.81
CA GLU A 103 10.06 2.03 -1.24
C GLU A 103 10.55 3.19 -2.09
N ARG A 104 11.84 3.18 -2.46
CA ARG A 104 12.43 4.20 -3.33
C ARG A 104 11.76 4.26 -4.69
N ARG A 105 11.36 3.12 -5.26
CA ARG A 105 10.63 3.02 -6.53
C ARG A 105 9.24 3.62 -6.44
N LEU A 106 8.49 3.25 -5.42
CA LEU A 106 7.16 3.80 -5.15
C LEU A 106 7.22 5.32 -4.97
N ASN A 107 8.17 5.77 -4.17
CA ASN A 107 8.34 7.18 -3.85
C ASN A 107 9.13 7.95 -4.92
N ARG A 108 9.63 7.30 -5.98
CA ARG A 108 10.36 7.96 -7.08
C ARG A 108 9.46 8.92 -7.83
N HIS A 109 8.17 8.61 -7.85
CA HIS A 109 7.11 9.42 -8.43
C HIS A 109 6.40 10.30 -7.39
N ASP A 110 6.79 10.25 -6.11
CA ASP A 110 6.32 11.17 -5.07
C ASP A 110 7.28 12.37 -4.92
N GLY A 111 8.14 12.59 -5.92
CA GLY A 111 9.22 13.56 -5.94
C GLY A 111 8.82 15.03 -6.10
N ARG A 112 7.98 15.55 -5.21
CA ARG A 112 8.27 16.82 -4.51
C ARG A 112 7.89 16.63 -3.05
N ARG A 113 8.88 16.67 -2.15
CA ARG A 113 8.69 16.68 -0.69
C ARG A 113 7.60 17.71 -0.35
N GLY A 114 6.40 17.24 0.00
CA GLY A 114 5.26 18.07 0.38
C GLY A 114 4.04 18.01 -0.55
N THR A 115 4.05 17.27 -1.67
CA THR A 115 2.89 17.15 -2.57
C THR A 115 2.36 15.71 -2.60
N PRO A 116 1.07 15.46 -2.32
CA PRO A 116 0.49 14.12 -2.43
C PRO A 116 0.65 13.54 -3.84
N GLY A 117 0.87 12.23 -3.94
CA GLY A 117 1.04 11.53 -5.23
C GLY A 117 -0.21 11.65 -6.12
N LEU A 118 -0.07 11.45 -7.44
CA LEU A 118 -1.17 11.62 -8.41
C LEU A 118 -2.44 10.84 -8.00
N ALA A 119 -2.29 9.58 -7.58
CA ALA A 119 -3.41 8.74 -7.16
C ALA A 119 -4.11 9.29 -5.90
N GLN A 120 -3.34 9.77 -4.93
CA GLN A 120 -3.88 10.36 -3.69
C GLN A 120 -4.66 11.64 -3.99
N ARG A 121 -4.12 12.51 -4.86
CA ARG A 121 -4.82 13.73 -5.31
C ARG A 121 -6.11 13.42 -6.04
N GLN A 122 -6.09 12.44 -6.95
CA GLN A 122 -7.29 12.00 -7.67
C GLN A 122 -8.37 11.49 -6.72
N ALA A 123 -7.99 10.66 -5.73
CA ALA A 123 -8.92 10.20 -4.70
C ALA A 123 -9.46 11.35 -3.85
N TYR A 124 -8.62 12.29 -3.44
CA TYR A 124 -9.02 13.47 -2.68
C TYR A 124 -10.05 14.32 -3.44
N ILE A 125 -9.77 14.66 -4.70
CA ILE A 125 -10.68 15.42 -5.56
C ILE A 125 -12.01 14.69 -5.74
N ASN A 126 -11.99 13.37 -5.97
CA ASN A 126 -13.21 12.59 -6.09
C ASN A 126 -14.08 12.68 -4.83
N ASN A 127 -13.48 12.55 -3.64
CA ASN A 127 -14.22 12.69 -2.39
C ASN A 127 -14.83 14.08 -2.25
N LEU A 128 -14.11 15.15 -2.58
CA LEU A 128 -14.65 16.51 -2.55
C LEU A 128 -15.86 16.68 -3.50
N VAL A 129 -15.76 16.11 -4.70
CA VAL A 129 -16.86 16.13 -5.67
C VAL A 129 -18.07 15.36 -5.14
N ASP A 130 -17.86 14.14 -4.62
CA ASP A 130 -18.95 13.30 -4.09
C ASP A 130 -19.63 13.96 -2.88
N HIS A 131 -18.86 14.55 -1.96
CA HIS A 131 -19.39 15.34 -0.85
C HIS A 131 -20.15 16.58 -1.34
N GLY A 132 -19.57 17.33 -2.29
CA GLY A 132 -20.23 18.51 -2.86
C GLY A 132 -21.56 18.18 -3.54
N ILE A 133 -21.66 17.01 -4.20
CA ILE A 133 -22.93 16.52 -4.77
C ILE A 133 -23.92 16.14 -3.66
N ALA A 134 -23.47 15.36 -2.67
CA ALA A 134 -24.30 14.88 -1.58
C ALA A 134 -24.91 16.03 -0.75
N ASP A 135 -24.11 17.08 -0.53
CA ASP A 135 -24.52 18.28 0.22
C ASP A 135 -25.30 19.30 -0.64
N GLY A 136 -25.50 18.99 -1.92
CA GLY A 136 -26.19 19.86 -2.89
C GLY A 136 -25.41 21.13 -3.25
N LEU A 137 -24.12 21.19 -2.95
CA LEU A 137 -23.23 22.32 -3.22
C LEU A 137 -22.73 22.33 -4.68
N ILE A 138 -22.64 21.16 -5.30
CA ILE A 138 -22.24 20.98 -6.70
C ILE A 138 -23.46 20.50 -7.49
N ALA A 139 -23.83 21.25 -8.53
CA ALA A 139 -24.95 20.88 -9.38
C ALA A 139 -24.61 19.68 -10.28
N GLN A 140 -25.61 18.92 -10.71
CA GLN A 140 -25.39 17.67 -11.46
C GLN A 140 -24.64 17.88 -12.79
N ASN A 141 -24.90 19.00 -13.47
CA ASN A 141 -24.17 19.40 -14.67
C ASN A 141 -22.69 19.72 -14.39
N GLU A 142 -22.39 20.36 -13.26
CA GLU A 142 -21.04 20.70 -12.82
C GLU A 142 -20.27 19.43 -12.43
N ALA A 143 -20.92 18.54 -11.67
CA ALA A 143 -20.40 17.22 -11.34
C ALA A 143 -20.04 16.41 -12.59
N HIS A 144 -20.91 16.39 -13.61
CA HIS A 144 -20.62 15.69 -14.87
C HIS A 144 -19.39 16.27 -15.60
N TRP A 145 -19.21 17.58 -15.56
CA TRP A 145 -18.03 18.23 -16.14
C TRP A 145 -16.75 17.88 -15.36
N LEU A 146 -16.79 17.95 -14.02
CA LEU A 146 -15.67 17.57 -13.13
C LEU A 146 -15.26 16.11 -13.33
N GLN A 147 -16.23 15.19 -13.35
CA GLN A 147 -15.99 13.76 -13.59
C GLN A 147 -15.45 13.49 -14.99
N ARG A 148 -15.84 14.27 -16.01
CA ARG A 148 -15.25 14.17 -17.35
C ARG A 148 -13.78 14.59 -17.30
N ARG A 149 -13.48 15.73 -16.68
CA ARG A 149 -12.10 16.23 -16.55
C ARG A 149 -11.20 15.25 -15.80
N GLN A 150 -11.69 14.70 -14.71
CA GLN A 150 -11.02 13.65 -13.94
C GLN A 150 -10.72 12.42 -14.81
N ARG A 151 -11.72 11.91 -15.53
CA ARG A 151 -11.53 10.77 -16.45
C ARG A 151 -10.51 11.06 -17.54
N ASP A 152 -10.47 12.26 -18.08
CA ASP A 152 -9.49 12.64 -19.09
C ASP A 152 -8.06 12.64 -18.53
N ILE A 153 -7.88 13.14 -17.30
CA ILE A 153 -6.58 13.10 -16.59
C ILE A 153 -6.16 11.65 -16.36
N SER A 154 -7.03 10.82 -15.78
CA SER A 154 -6.74 9.40 -15.53
C SER A 154 -6.46 8.63 -16.82
N ARG A 155 -7.15 8.94 -17.93
CA ARG A 155 -6.86 8.34 -19.25
C ARG A 155 -5.49 8.75 -19.77
N ARG A 156 -5.13 10.03 -19.69
CA ARG A 156 -3.80 10.50 -20.11
C ARG A 156 -2.71 9.83 -19.29
N GLU A 157 -2.88 9.77 -17.97
CA GLU A 157 -1.96 9.10 -17.06
C GLU A 157 -1.81 7.61 -17.42
N ALA A 158 -2.92 6.90 -17.63
CA ALA A 158 -2.89 5.49 -18.04
C ALA A 158 -2.21 5.30 -19.40
N GLN A 159 -2.45 6.18 -20.38
CA GLN A 159 -1.81 6.14 -21.68
C GLN A 159 -0.29 6.36 -21.57
N LEU A 160 0.12 7.37 -20.80
CA LEU A 160 1.54 7.67 -20.52
C LEU A 160 2.24 6.50 -19.83
N ARG A 161 1.54 5.80 -18.94
CA ARG A 161 2.07 4.59 -18.29
C ARG A 161 2.17 3.44 -19.28
N ALA A 162 1.11 3.17 -20.05
CA ALA A 162 1.04 2.05 -20.97
C ALA A 162 2.09 2.15 -22.10
N ASN A 163 2.36 3.35 -22.60
CA ASN A 163 3.37 3.58 -23.64
C ASN A 163 4.78 3.83 -23.10
N GLY A 164 5.00 3.73 -21.77
CA GLY A 164 6.30 3.94 -21.13
C GLY A 164 6.81 5.38 -21.19
N ARG A 165 5.98 6.35 -21.54
CA ARG A 165 6.35 7.78 -21.61
C ARG A 165 6.09 8.54 -20.30
N PHE A 166 5.62 7.86 -19.27
CA PHE A 166 5.42 8.43 -17.94
C PHE A 166 6.79 8.79 -17.33
N ASN A 167 7.10 10.08 -17.32
CA ASN A 167 8.33 10.64 -16.78
C ASN A 167 8.01 11.87 -15.91
N GLY A 168 9.05 12.46 -15.29
CA GLY A 168 8.86 13.61 -14.39
C GLY A 168 8.16 14.82 -15.03
N VAL A 169 8.41 15.12 -16.31
CA VAL A 169 7.77 16.24 -17.02
C VAL A 169 6.29 15.97 -17.23
N GLU A 170 5.93 14.77 -17.66
CA GLU A 170 4.52 14.38 -17.85
C GLU A 170 3.79 14.28 -16.51
N GLN A 171 4.48 13.83 -15.46
CA GLN A 171 3.95 13.84 -14.11
C GLN A 171 3.66 15.27 -13.64
N GLU A 172 4.57 16.22 -13.82
CA GLU A 172 4.32 17.63 -13.48
C GLU A 172 3.15 18.22 -14.26
N ARG A 173 2.97 17.84 -15.53
CA ARG A 173 1.79 18.24 -16.32
C ARG A 173 0.50 17.70 -15.72
N LEU A 174 0.48 16.42 -15.33
CA LEU A 174 -0.66 15.81 -14.66
C LEU A 174 -0.92 16.42 -13.28
N GLN A 175 0.14 16.79 -12.54
CA GLN A 175 -0.01 17.52 -11.27
C GLN A 175 -0.68 18.87 -11.49
N ARG A 176 -0.23 19.66 -12.48
CA ARG A 176 -0.88 20.95 -12.83
C ARG A 176 -2.33 20.77 -13.27
N ASP A 177 -2.63 19.72 -14.03
CA ASP A 177 -4.01 19.39 -14.42
C ASP A 177 -4.89 19.09 -13.20
N LEU A 178 -4.35 18.37 -12.21
CA LEU A 178 -5.03 18.08 -10.95
C LEU A 178 -5.17 19.33 -10.06
N ASP A 179 -4.16 20.20 -10.00
CA ASP A 179 -4.24 21.47 -9.28
C ASP A 179 -5.35 22.36 -9.85
N ALA A 180 -5.45 22.44 -11.18
CA ALA A 180 -6.50 23.21 -11.84
C ALA A 180 -7.90 22.62 -11.58
N LEU A 181 -8.01 21.29 -11.56
CA LEU A 181 -9.27 20.62 -11.25
C LEU A 181 -9.68 20.81 -9.78
N GLU A 182 -8.73 20.65 -8.85
CA GLU A 182 -8.92 20.88 -7.42
C GLU A 182 -9.37 22.32 -7.15
N TRP A 183 -8.75 23.30 -7.81
CA TRP A 183 -9.14 24.70 -7.71
C TRP A 183 -10.59 24.93 -8.16
N GLU A 184 -11.03 24.33 -9.27
CA GLU A 184 -12.40 24.50 -9.75
C GLU A 184 -13.41 23.84 -8.80
N VAL A 185 -13.10 22.67 -8.23
CA VAL A 185 -13.95 22.03 -7.21
C VAL A 185 -14.13 22.95 -6.01
N ASN A 186 -13.02 23.44 -5.44
CA ASN A 186 -13.07 24.33 -4.28
C ASN A 186 -13.84 25.62 -4.59
N ARG A 187 -13.63 26.21 -5.77
CA ARG A 187 -14.39 27.39 -6.21
C ARG A 187 -15.90 27.14 -6.23
N LEU A 188 -16.34 25.96 -6.69
CA LEU A 188 -17.77 25.61 -6.70
C LEU A 188 -18.33 25.42 -5.29
N LEU A 189 -17.56 24.76 -4.41
CA LEU A 189 -17.92 24.59 -3.00
C LEU A 189 -18.03 25.95 -2.28
N ASP A 190 -17.06 26.84 -2.49
CA ASP A 190 -17.05 28.18 -1.91
C ASP A 190 -18.22 29.04 -2.42
N ARG A 191 -18.50 28.97 -3.73
CA ARG A 191 -19.66 29.65 -4.33
C ARG A 191 -20.95 29.23 -3.64
N ALA A 192 -21.17 27.94 -3.46
CA ALA A 192 -22.39 27.43 -2.84
C ALA A 192 -22.52 27.85 -1.37
N ASN A 193 -21.40 27.93 -0.65
CA ASN A 193 -21.37 28.41 0.73
C ASN A 193 -21.62 29.92 0.83
N ALA A 194 -21.22 30.73 -0.16
CA ALA A 194 -21.45 32.17 -0.19
C ALA A 194 -22.92 32.57 -0.43
N TYR A 195 -23.78 31.64 -0.88
CA TYR A 195 -25.20 31.86 -1.14
C TYR A 195 -26.14 31.21 -0.10
N ARG A 196 -25.59 30.69 1.01
CA ARG A 196 -26.36 30.29 2.21
C ARG A 196 -26.40 31.42 3.22
#